data_AF-A0A838ZBR4-F1
#
_entry.id   AF-A0A838ZBR4-F1
#
_cell.length_a   1.000
_cell.length_b   1.000
_cell.length_c   1.000
_cell.angle_alpha   90.00
_cell.angle_beta   90.00
_cell.angle_gamma   90.00
#
_symmetry.space_group_name_H-M   'P 1'
#
loop_
_entity.id
_entity.type
_entity.pdbx_description
1 polymer ?
#
loop_
_entity_poly.entity_id
_entity_poly.type
_entity_poly.pdbx_seq_one_letter_code
_entity_poly.pdbx_strand_id
1 'polypeptide(L)'
;MTNKRLKLMQLSLLDEVPELNKVFFLDVFAESYYDNSKKRMRLSTINGQQVPCDIKVSCPSKLVANYPEGTIFKLDARLVRRGNGRNPYFIAINRTHLQRALEFFDYNLKVQNGFDYVFPKKGKSMIRPALRS
;
A
#
# COMPACT_ATOMS: atom_id res chain seq x y z
N MET A 1 -21.09 -2.31 -51.70
CA MET A 1 -19.62 -2.30 -51.84
C MET A 1 -19.11 -0.94 -51.36
N THR A 2 -18.20 -0.97 -50.37
CA THR A 2 -17.15 0.03 -50.02
C THR A 2 -17.51 1.53 -50.06
N ASN A 3 -17.37 2.31 -48.99
CA ASN A 3 -16.15 2.38 -48.19
C ASN A 3 -16.40 2.82 -46.74
N LYS A 4 -15.78 2.04 -45.84
CA LYS A 4 -15.40 2.45 -44.49
C LYS A 4 -14.49 3.68 -44.56
N ARG A 5 -14.40 4.33 -43.39
CA ARG A 5 -13.24 5.04 -42.82
C ARG A 5 -13.23 6.56 -42.97
N LEU A 6 -13.21 7.17 -41.78
CA LEU A 6 -12.52 8.40 -41.42
C LEU A 6 -13.30 9.71 -41.54
N LYS A 7 -14.20 9.91 -40.57
CA LYS A 7 -14.07 11.09 -39.71
C LYS A 7 -14.37 10.73 -38.25
N LEU A 8 -13.62 9.71 -37.82
CA LEU A 8 -13.46 9.27 -36.44
C LEU A 8 -12.44 10.22 -35.77
N MET A 9 -12.82 11.49 -35.67
CA MET A 9 -12.17 12.49 -34.82
C MET A 9 -13.29 13.35 -34.22
N GLN A 10 -14.30 12.66 -33.69
CA GLN A 10 -15.31 13.28 -32.86
C GLN A 10 -14.66 13.51 -31.50
N LEU A 11 -14.58 14.78 -31.16
CA LEU A 11 -14.11 15.36 -29.91
C LEU A 11 -14.96 14.86 -28.73
N SER A 12 -14.68 13.65 -28.23
CA SER A 12 -15.07 13.26 -26.87
C SER A 12 -13.81 13.14 -26.02
N LEU A 13 -13.13 14.27 -25.79
CA LEU A 13 -11.88 14.33 -25.04
C LEU A 13 -12.03 14.93 -23.65
N LEU A 14 -13.24 14.93 -23.09
CA LEU A 14 -13.50 15.34 -21.72
C LEU A 14 -14.71 14.56 -21.20
N ASP A 15 -14.45 13.39 -20.60
CA ASP A 15 -15.39 12.82 -19.64
C ASP A 15 -15.54 13.84 -18.51
N GLU A 16 -16.73 14.39 -18.34
CA GLU A 16 -16.99 15.59 -17.53
C GLU A 16 -16.70 15.43 -16.03
N VAL A 17 -16.38 14.23 -15.51
CA VAL A 17 -15.84 14.03 -14.15
C VAL A 17 -14.97 12.76 -14.08
N PRO A 18 -13.65 12.82 -14.30
CA PRO A 18 -12.76 11.67 -14.19
C PRO A 18 -12.67 11.11 -12.76
N GLU A 19 -12.99 11.91 -11.74
CA GLU A 19 -12.89 11.52 -10.34
C GLU A 19 -13.91 10.45 -9.89
N LEU A 20 -15.07 10.31 -10.54
CA LEU A 20 -16.07 9.31 -10.15
C LEU A 20 -15.78 7.89 -10.68
N ASN A 21 -14.93 7.78 -11.71
CA ASN A 21 -14.52 6.53 -12.36
C ASN A 21 -13.15 6.00 -11.91
N LYS A 22 -12.48 6.68 -10.96
CA LYS A 22 -11.19 6.23 -10.42
C LYS A 22 -11.37 4.92 -9.65
N VAL A 23 -11.14 3.82 -10.35
CA VAL A 23 -11.11 2.46 -9.82
C VAL A 23 -9.73 2.13 -9.28
N PHE A 24 -8.68 2.79 -9.77
CA PHE A 24 -7.29 2.56 -9.41
C PHE A 24 -6.68 3.79 -8.76
N PHE A 25 -5.85 3.53 -7.76
CA PHE A 25 -5.17 4.51 -6.93
C PHE A 25 -3.72 4.08 -6.88
N LEU A 26 -2.84 4.96 -7.34
CA LEU A 26 -1.40 4.73 -7.29
C LEU A 26 -0.85 5.29 -5.99
N ASP A 27 0.31 4.81 -5.58
CA ASP A 27 1.06 5.35 -4.44
C ASP A 27 0.24 5.42 -3.14
N VAL A 28 -0.60 4.41 -2.89
CA VAL A 28 -1.39 4.31 -1.66
C VAL A 28 -0.50 3.85 -0.51
N PHE A 29 -0.56 4.58 0.59
CA PHE A 29 0.12 4.21 1.83
C PHE A 29 -0.82 3.39 2.72
N ALA A 30 -0.33 2.24 3.18
CA ALA A 30 -1.09 1.37 4.06
C ALA A 30 -0.22 0.81 5.17
N GLU A 31 -0.74 0.80 6.39
CA GLU A 31 -0.09 0.26 7.58
C GLU A 31 -0.55 -1.17 7.83
N SER A 32 0.37 -2.03 8.26
CA SER A 32 0.04 -3.37 8.72
C SER A 32 -0.45 -3.37 10.16
N TYR A 33 -1.54 -4.09 10.41
CA TYR A 33 -2.11 -4.28 11.75
C TYR A 33 -2.49 -5.75 11.97
N TYR A 34 -2.53 -6.18 13.22
CA TYR A 34 -2.99 -7.52 13.57
C TYR A 34 -4.50 -7.54 13.77
N ASP A 35 -5.23 -8.24 12.89
CA ASP A 35 -6.70 -8.38 12.99
C ASP A 35 -7.02 -9.48 14.01
N ASN A 36 -7.29 -9.10 15.26
CA ASN A 36 -7.61 -10.01 16.37
C ASN A 36 -8.79 -10.95 16.06
N SER A 37 -9.80 -10.47 15.34
CA SER A 37 -10.97 -11.28 14.97
C SER A 37 -10.59 -12.39 14.00
N LYS A 38 -9.64 -12.13 13.09
CA LYS A 38 -9.20 -13.08 12.06
C LYS A 38 -7.88 -13.77 12.36
N LYS A 39 -7.25 -13.44 13.51
CA LYS A 39 -5.95 -13.92 13.97
C LYS A 39 -4.88 -13.87 12.88
N ARG A 40 -4.78 -12.74 12.15
CA ARG A 40 -3.83 -12.59 11.04
C ARG A 40 -3.48 -11.14 10.74
N MET A 41 -2.29 -10.92 10.17
CA MET A 41 -1.86 -9.61 9.68
C MET A 41 -2.68 -9.14 8.48
N ARG A 42 -3.00 -7.85 8.47
CA ARG A 42 -3.77 -7.16 7.42
C ARG A 42 -3.22 -5.76 7.18
N LEU A 43 -3.75 -5.08 6.16
CA LEU A 43 -3.39 -3.73 5.79
C LEU A 43 -4.61 -2.81 5.87
N SER A 44 -4.40 -1.58 6.32
CA SER A 44 -5.37 -0.48 6.25
C SER A 44 -4.69 0.78 5.76
N THR A 45 -5.40 1.57 4.95
CA THR A 45 -4.91 2.88 4.52
C THR A 45 -4.67 3.80 5.71
N ILE A 46 -3.55 4.51 5.70
CA ILE A 46 -3.24 5.52 6.72
C ILE A 46 -3.97 6.84 6.45
N ASN A 47 -3.99 7.73 7.44
CA ASN A 47 -4.57 9.06 7.35
C ASN A 47 -3.69 10.05 6.58
N GLY A 48 -4.28 11.15 6.09
CA GLY A 48 -3.55 12.29 5.53
C GLY A 48 -3.09 12.13 4.07
N GLN A 49 -3.53 11.08 3.37
CA GLN A 49 -3.30 10.88 1.94
C GLN A 49 -4.51 11.29 1.11
N GLN A 50 -4.31 11.61 -0.19
CA GLN A 50 -5.38 11.96 -1.13
C GLN A 50 -6.17 10.72 -1.62
N VAL A 51 -6.41 9.76 -0.72
CA VAL A 51 -7.24 8.58 -0.96
C VAL A 51 -8.13 8.34 0.26
N PRO A 52 -9.26 7.63 0.11
CA PRO A 52 -10.11 7.29 1.23
C PRO A 52 -9.34 6.60 2.36
N CYS A 53 -9.39 7.20 3.55
CA CYS A 53 -8.70 6.73 4.75
C CYS A 53 -9.51 5.63 5.46
N ASP A 54 -8.86 4.91 6.38
CA ASP A 54 -9.45 3.80 7.16
C ASP A 54 -10.11 2.67 6.32
N ILE A 55 -9.74 2.56 5.05
CA ILE A 55 -10.18 1.50 4.16
C ILE A 55 -9.26 0.29 4.29
N LYS A 56 -9.86 -0.89 4.48
CA LYS A 56 -9.12 -2.16 4.51
C LYS A 56 -8.53 -2.44 3.13
N VAL A 57 -7.26 -2.82 3.10
CA VAL A 57 -6.55 -3.25 1.89
C VAL A 57 -6.43 -4.77 1.89
N SER A 58 -6.97 -5.41 0.86
CA SER A 58 -6.82 -6.85 0.63
C SER A 58 -5.46 -7.12 -0.01
N CYS A 59 -4.63 -7.85 0.71
CA CYS A 59 -3.33 -8.36 0.29
C CYS A 59 -3.18 -9.80 0.81
N PRO A 60 -2.43 -10.69 0.14
CA PRO A 60 -2.15 -12.03 0.67
C PRO A 60 -1.57 -11.98 2.08
N SER A 61 -2.22 -12.65 3.03
CA SER A 61 -1.83 -12.61 4.44
C SER A 61 -0.42 -13.14 4.68
N LYS A 62 0.02 -14.13 3.89
CA LYS A 62 1.39 -14.65 3.94
C LYS A 62 2.45 -13.60 3.60
N LEU A 63 2.13 -12.61 2.76
CA LEU A 63 3.06 -11.53 2.45
C LEU A 63 3.15 -10.52 3.59
N VAL A 64 1.99 -10.09 4.12
CA VAL A 64 1.94 -9.11 5.21
C VAL A 64 2.55 -9.68 6.49
N ALA A 65 2.36 -10.98 6.75
CA ALA A 65 2.87 -11.67 7.94
C ALA A 65 4.40 -11.72 8.04
N ASN A 66 5.13 -11.43 6.96
CA ASN A 66 6.59 -11.35 6.99
C ASN A 66 7.12 -10.04 7.62
N TYR A 67 6.21 -9.12 7.96
CA TYR A 67 6.55 -7.81 8.49
C TYR A 67 5.88 -7.58 9.85
N PRO A 68 6.55 -6.83 10.75
CA PRO A 68 5.97 -6.47 12.04
C PRO A 68 4.75 -5.57 11.86
N GLU A 69 3.84 -5.64 12.83
CA GLU A 69 2.74 -4.67 12.99
C GLU A 69 3.28 -3.24 13.05
N GLY A 70 2.54 -2.30 12.46
CA GLY A 70 2.95 -0.91 12.26
C GLY A 70 3.73 -0.65 10.98
N THR A 71 4.21 -1.67 10.24
CA THR A 71 4.96 -1.40 9.00
C THR A 71 4.10 -0.68 7.94
N ILE A 72 4.60 0.43 7.40
CA ILE A 72 3.96 1.21 6.34
C ILE A 72 4.49 0.80 4.96
N PHE A 73 3.57 0.46 4.07
CA PHE A 73 3.82 0.05 2.69
C PHE A 73 3.35 1.10 1.71
N LYS A 74 4.00 1.13 0.54
CA LYS A 74 3.56 1.88 -0.63
C LYS A 74 3.11 0.89 -1.69
N LEU A 75 1.87 1.00 -2.14
CA LEU A 75 1.29 0.06 -3.09
C LEU A 75 0.25 0.71 -4.00
N ASP A 76 0.07 0.14 -5.18
CA ASP A 76 -1.06 0.50 -6.02
C ASP A 76 -2.28 -0.33 -5.62
N ALA A 77 -3.43 0.31 -5.56
CA ALA A 77 -4.67 -0.28 -5.09
C ALA A 77 -5.83 -0.08 -6.06
N ARG A 78 -6.69 -1.09 -6.13
CA ARG A 78 -7.98 -1.00 -6.80
C ARG A 78 -9.10 -0.86 -5.77
N LEU A 79 -9.91 0.19 -5.86
CA LEU A 79 -11.10 0.34 -5.03
C LEU A 79 -12.19 -0.61 -5.51
N VAL A 80 -12.70 -1.41 -4.58
CA VAL A 80 -13.88 -2.24 -4.78
C VAL A 80 -15.03 -1.64 -4.01
N ARG A 81 -15.94 -1.01 -4.74
CA ARG A 81 -17.25 -0.60 -4.22
C ARG A 81 -18.15 -1.83 -4.24
N ARG A 82 -18.65 -2.27 -3.08
CA ARG A 82 -19.66 -3.33 -3.02
C ARG A 82 -21.03 -2.66 -2.90
N GLY A 83 -21.96 -3.04 -3.77
CA GLY A 83 -23.37 -2.72 -3.58
C GLY A 83 -23.92 -3.36 -2.29
N ASN A 84 -25.13 -2.94 -1.90
CA ASN A 84 -25.91 -3.50 -0.78
C ASN A 84 -25.31 -3.23 0.61
N GLY A 85 -24.98 -1.96 0.91
CA GLY A 85 -24.60 -1.51 2.26
C GLY A 85 -23.28 -2.07 2.81
N ARG A 86 -22.46 -2.69 1.96
CA ARG A 86 -21.16 -3.24 2.35
C ARG A 86 -20.08 -2.16 2.22
N ASN A 87 -19.21 -2.08 3.23
CA ASN A 87 -18.12 -1.13 3.22
C ASN A 87 -17.17 -1.38 2.03
N PRO A 88 -16.75 -0.32 1.31
CA PRO A 88 -15.76 -0.45 0.27
C PRO A 88 -14.42 -0.91 0.83
N TYR A 89 -13.60 -1.54 0.00
CA TYR A 89 -12.26 -1.97 0.36
C TYR A 89 -11.33 -1.88 -0.84
N PHE A 90 -10.04 -1.79 -0.55
CA PHE A 90 -8.99 -1.81 -1.57
C PHE A 90 -8.50 -3.23 -1.84
N ILE A 91 -8.05 -3.51 -3.05
CA ILE A 91 -7.27 -4.69 -3.39
C ILE A 91 -5.91 -4.22 -3.90
N ALA A 92 -4.82 -4.68 -3.30
CA ALA A 92 -3.48 -4.42 -3.81
C ALA A 92 -3.33 -5.03 -5.22
N ILE A 93 -2.83 -4.23 -6.17
CA ILE A 93 -2.62 -4.67 -7.55
C ILE A 93 -1.48 -5.69 -7.61
N ASN A 94 -0.32 -5.34 -7.04
CA ASN A 94 0.78 -6.28 -6.89
C ASN A 94 0.52 -7.18 -5.67
N ARG A 95 0.30 -8.46 -5.94
CA ARG A 95 -0.01 -9.48 -4.91
C ARG A 95 1.13 -10.48 -4.72
N THR A 96 2.30 -10.18 -5.25
CA THR A 96 3.49 -11.05 -5.17
C THR A 96 4.56 -10.45 -4.26
N HIS A 97 4.66 -9.12 -4.25
CA HIS A 97 5.65 -8.39 -3.48
C HIS A 97 4.99 -7.18 -2.79
N LEU A 98 5.42 -6.92 -1.55
CA LEU A 98 5.07 -5.73 -0.80
C LEU A 98 6.30 -4.87 -0.64
N GLN A 99 6.20 -3.61 -1.03
CA GLN A 99 7.27 -2.63 -0.88
C GLN A 99 6.99 -1.74 0.32
N ARG A 100 7.94 -1.68 1.26
CA ARG A 100 7.90 -0.69 2.34
C ARG A 100 7.99 0.71 1.75
N ALA A 101 7.19 1.63 2.27
CA ALA A 101 7.21 3.01 1.83
C ALA A 101 8.57 3.64 2.18
N LEU A 102 9.23 4.25 1.19
CA LEU A 102 10.51 4.93 1.37
C LEU A 102 10.31 6.26 2.12
N GLU A 103 9.15 6.88 1.91
CA GLU A 103 8.67 8.09 2.56
C GLU A 103 8.58 7.91 4.09
N PHE A 104 8.44 6.66 4.54
CA PHE A 104 8.38 6.28 5.96
C PHE A 104 9.59 5.45 6.38
N PHE A 105 10.75 5.63 5.73
CA PHE A 105 11.96 4.83 5.99
C PHE A 105 12.36 4.84 7.48
N ASP A 106 12.54 6.01 8.08
CA ASP A 106 12.97 6.13 9.48
C ASP A 106 11.96 5.50 10.44
N TYR A 107 10.67 5.69 10.16
CA TYR A 107 9.60 5.10 10.95
C TYR A 107 9.60 3.57 10.82
N ASN A 108 9.62 3.05 9.60
CA ASN A 108 9.66 1.60 9.33
C ASN A 108 10.91 0.93 9.93
N LEU A 109 12.03 1.65 9.98
CA LEU A 109 13.26 1.19 10.60
C LEU A 109 13.11 1.06 12.13
N LYS A 110 12.42 2.02 12.77
CA LYS A 110 12.06 1.96 14.19
C LYS A 110 11.06 0.86 14.48
N VAL A 111 10.03 0.69 13.64
CA VAL A 111 9.08 -0.42 13.78
C VAL A 111 9.81 -1.77 13.71
N GLN A 112 10.78 -1.91 12.81
CA GLN A 112 11.55 -3.15 12.65
C GLN A 112 12.52 -3.43 13.81
N ASN A 113 13.18 -2.39 14.35
CA ASN A 113 14.29 -2.55 15.29
C ASN A 113 13.98 -2.10 16.73
N GLY A 114 12.78 -1.56 16.97
CA GLY A 114 12.40 -0.88 18.21
C GLY A 114 12.50 0.65 18.10
N PHE A 115 11.66 1.37 18.83
CA PHE A 115 11.61 2.84 18.78
C PHE A 115 12.83 3.54 19.41
N ASP A 116 13.58 2.82 20.25
CA ASP A 116 14.86 3.26 20.81
C ASP A 116 16.03 3.07 19.85
N TYR A 117 15.79 2.49 18.67
CA TYR A 117 16.81 2.25 17.67
C TYR A 117 17.37 3.56 17.13
N VAL A 118 18.68 3.74 17.30
CA VAL A 118 19.46 4.83 16.70
C VAL A 118 20.29 4.26 15.56
N PHE A 119 20.03 4.70 14.34
CA PHE A 119 20.81 4.27 13.19
C PHE A 119 22.29 4.68 13.40
N PRO A 120 23.25 3.74 13.29
CA PRO A 120 24.65 4.04 13.52
C PRO A 120 25.12 5.07 12.48
N LYS A 121 25.48 6.27 12.94
CA LYS A 121 26.17 7.27 12.11
C LYS A 121 27.48 6.63 11.62
N LYS A 122 27.71 6.61 10.31
CA LYS A 122 28.98 6.11 9.71
C LYS A 122 30.15 6.74 10.47
N GLY A 123 30.91 5.92 11.19
CA GLY A 123 32.00 6.36 12.06
C GLY A 123 32.33 5.44 13.23
N LYS A 124 31.45 4.51 13.60
CA LYS A 124 31.79 3.40 14.51
C LYS A 124 31.63 2.08 13.77
N SER A 125 32.77 1.45 13.46
CA SER A 125 32.84 0.07 12.98
C SER A 125 31.94 -0.81 13.85
N MET A 126 31.10 -1.63 13.21
CA MET A 126 30.42 -2.72 13.90
C MET A 126 31.48 -3.67 14.48
N ILE A 127 31.85 -3.48 15.74
CA ILE A 127 32.55 -4.52 16.50
C ILE A 127 31.49 -5.60 16.72
N ARG A 128 31.50 -6.63 15.86
CA ARG A 128 30.75 -7.85 16.12
C ARG A 128 31.33 -8.44 17.40
N PRO A 129 30.53 -8.72 18.45
CA PRO A 129 31.04 -9.49 19.57
C PRO A 129 31.45 -10.86 19.03
N ALA A 130 32.72 -11.21 19.22
CA ALA A 130 33.22 -12.54 18.92
C ALA A 130 32.40 -13.55 19.74
N LEU A 131 31.73 -14.47 19.04
CA LEU A 131 31.21 -15.70 19.64
C LEU A 131 32.40 -16.40 20.31
N ARG A 132 32.42 -16.41 21.64
CA ARG A 132 33.29 -17.31 22.39
C ARG A 132 32.63 -18.69 22.33
N SER A 133 33.33 -19.62 21.70
CA SER A 133 33.15 -21.08 21.80
C SER A 133 33.37 -21.56 23.22
#